data_AF-A0A7K3LN21-F1
#
_entry.id   AF-A0A7K3LN21-F1
#
_cell.length_a   1.000
_cell.length_b   1.000
_cell.length_c   1.000
_cell.angle_alpha   90.00
_cell.angle_beta   90.00
_cell.angle_gamma   90.00
#
_symmetry.space_group_name_H-M   'P 1'
#
loop_
_entity.id
_entity.type
_entity.pdbx_description
1 polymer ?
#
loop_
_entity_poly.entity_id
_entity_poly.type
_entity_poly.pdbx_seq_one_letter_code
_entity_poly.pdbx_strand_id
1 'polypeptide(L)'
;MSVIGIRARFPLGIYRGHRPDRQADLLPSPLRLHAALVAAAGNGCTAVSGQGELSRNGDASRALEWLEDNPPDYIELPHWEMNADQTNGAFAFRDEGVVENAATAPTRRKTRRFVTDSTALAGPIGWGWAQVPDDIQTTLDALCADVPCLGEADSPVVLEVGTIEPTHRRAQKQGPFNSVAIRLPVAAPGRTAELDVDYVRAQPIKPPSVSADKWKASELPAPPSLSHDLKVVLGYDEITPTIEVNAPWVHIVHFPTNRDVGPDDRVAWSVTMHRALTALLGDDASPLVTGRYTTGAPRPTNRIAIQPLPESIVSASAHPHLGAGMALLLPEGGLESIATVLASLTRLYRGAHGGIRLGAPTIHDAASFWRSPDELSTRLWTAIPAVVPETRRQPSRGERSWTLGDSALLSVGFTYRDHLGAVDVPDRNAPAGERYSALIAAVERGGVQALSTHRIADSDTGKYVHKLPKGLVAQPYRLVLGPGALISDTAIVAIGQSRHLGGGLLCPFDVPHDAAAAMGYRS
;
A
#
# COMPACT_ATOMS: atom_id res chain seq x y z
N MET A 1 -2.45 3.78 -8.83
CA MET A 1 -3.48 4.29 -9.77
C MET A 1 -3.43 5.81 -9.68
N SER A 2 -3.52 6.53 -10.80
CA SER A 2 -3.50 7.99 -10.84
C SER A 2 -4.69 8.50 -11.63
N VAL A 3 -5.35 9.56 -11.17
CA VAL A 3 -6.55 10.14 -11.83
C VAL A 3 -6.43 11.66 -11.92
N ILE A 4 -7.24 12.30 -12.78
CA ILE A 4 -7.26 13.76 -12.90
C ILE A 4 -8.13 14.35 -11.78
N GLY A 5 -7.67 15.46 -11.20
CA GLY A 5 -8.35 16.14 -10.11
C GLY A 5 -7.80 17.54 -9.81
N ILE A 6 -8.34 18.14 -8.76
CA ILE A 6 -7.82 19.37 -8.15
C ILE A 6 -6.98 18.96 -6.94
N ARG A 7 -5.76 19.47 -6.83
CA ARG A 7 -4.83 19.21 -5.73
C ARG A 7 -4.56 20.51 -4.97
N ALA A 8 -4.77 20.49 -3.66
CA ALA A 8 -4.53 21.58 -2.73
C ALA A 8 -3.23 21.36 -1.96
N ARG A 9 -2.27 22.26 -2.18
CA ARG A 9 -1.03 22.31 -1.40
C ARG A 9 -1.09 23.49 -0.44
N PHE A 10 -0.89 23.23 0.84
CA PHE A 10 -0.81 24.26 1.88
C PHE A 10 0.67 24.58 2.14
N PRO A 11 1.20 25.75 1.70
CA PRO A 11 2.63 26.04 1.80
C PRO A 11 3.17 26.06 3.23
N LEU A 12 2.31 26.33 4.21
CA LEU A 12 2.66 26.35 5.63
C LEU A 12 2.52 24.96 6.29
N GLY A 13 2.08 23.95 5.56
CA GLY A 13 1.79 22.61 6.10
C GLY A 13 0.66 22.58 7.12
N ILE A 14 -0.18 23.62 7.16
CA ILE A 14 -1.24 23.80 8.14
C ILE A 14 -2.54 24.17 7.43
N TYR A 15 -3.62 23.51 7.82
CA TYR A 15 -4.99 23.86 7.46
C TYR A 15 -5.77 24.26 8.72
N ARG A 16 -6.58 25.31 8.60
CA ARG A 16 -7.48 25.82 9.62
C ARG A 16 -8.80 26.20 8.97
N GLY A 17 -9.86 25.58 9.44
CA GLY A 17 -11.22 25.93 9.06
C GLY A 17 -12.17 25.71 10.22
N HIS A 18 -13.32 26.36 10.17
CA HIS A 18 -14.41 26.12 11.10
C HIS A 18 -15.69 25.76 10.34
N ARG A 19 -16.47 24.88 10.95
CA ARG A 19 -17.82 24.53 10.51
C ARG A 19 -18.84 25.56 11.04
N PRO A 20 -20.09 25.56 10.52
CA PRO A 20 -21.11 26.50 10.97
C PRO A 20 -21.42 26.45 12.48
N ASP A 21 -21.23 25.30 13.10
CA ASP A 21 -21.35 25.08 14.55
C ASP A 21 -20.13 25.57 15.35
N ARG A 22 -19.17 26.25 14.69
CA ARG A 22 -17.91 26.76 15.22
C ARG A 22 -16.93 25.69 15.69
N GLN A 23 -17.17 24.42 15.34
CA GLN A 23 -16.20 23.36 15.57
C GLN A 23 -15.07 23.43 14.54
N ALA A 24 -13.88 22.99 14.94
CA ALA A 24 -12.74 22.89 14.04
C ALA A 24 -13.07 21.93 12.88
N ASP A 25 -12.83 22.40 11.66
CA ASP A 25 -12.89 21.59 10.46
C ASP A 25 -11.51 20.98 10.25
N LEU A 26 -11.40 19.66 10.38
CA LEU A 26 -10.09 18.99 10.41
C LEU A 26 -9.41 18.99 9.05
N LEU A 27 -10.18 18.82 7.97
CA LEU A 27 -9.68 18.75 6.60
C LEU A 27 -10.59 19.59 5.70
N PRO A 28 -10.05 20.24 4.65
CA PRO A 28 -10.87 20.94 3.66
C PRO A 28 -11.77 19.94 2.93
N SER A 29 -13.07 20.22 2.96
CA SER A 29 -14.07 19.40 2.27
C SER A 29 -14.25 19.84 0.80
N PRO A 30 -14.74 18.95 -0.08
CA PRO A 30 -15.16 19.33 -1.43
C PRO A 30 -16.21 20.46 -1.43
N LEU A 31 -17.10 20.51 -0.43
CA LEU A 31 -18.05 21.62 -0.26
C LEU A 31 -17.33 22.97 -0.06
N ARG A 32 -16.22 22.97 0.69
CA ARG A 32 -15.41 24.17 0.94
C ARG A 32 -14.61 24.57 -0.30
N LEU A 33 -14.07 23.59 -1.02
CA LEU A 33 -13.45 23.82 -2.33
C LEU A 33 -14.43 24.49 -3.29
N HIS A 34 -15.65 23.96 -3.40
CA HIS A 34 -16.68 24.53 -4.26
C HIS A 34 -16.98 25.99 -3.91
N ALA A 35 -17.15 26.32 -2.63
CA ALA A 35 -17.37 27.71 -2.21
C ALA A 35 -16.19 28.64 -2.55
N ALA A 36 -14.95 28.15 -2.44
CA ALA A 36 -13.76 28.91 -2.83
C ALA A 36 -13.71 29.15 -4.35
N LEU A 37 -14.06 28.15 -5.15
CA LEU A 37 -14.15 28.29 -6.61
C LEU A 37 -15.27 29.24 -7.03
N VAL A 38 -16.43 29.24 -6.35
CA VAL A 38 -17.49 30.23 -6.58
C VAL A 38 -16.99 31.65 -6.32
N ALA A 39 -16.26 31.87 -5.22
CA ALA A 39 -15.69 33.17 -4.88
C ALA A 39 -14.66 33.64 -5.92
N ALA A 40 -13.76 32.74 -6.35
CA ALA A 40 -12.80 32.98 -7.42
C ALA A 40 -13.50 33.31 -8.75
N ALA A 41 -14.58 32.60 -9.06
CA ALA A 41 -15.30 32.80 -10.31
C ALA A 41 -16.05 34.15 -10.37
N GLY A 42 -16.47 34.69 -9.21
CA GLY A 42 -17.14 36.00 -9.12
C GLY A 42 -16.19 37.19 -8.97
N ASN A 43 -14.98 37.01 -8.45
CA ASN A 43 -14.06 38.11 -8.12
C ASN A 43 -12.63 37.96 -8.69
N GLY A 44 -12.34 36.86 -9.36
CA GLY A 44 -11.03 36.52 -9.90
C GLY A 44 -10.73 37.15 -11.26
N CYS A 45 -9.61 36.76 -11.85
CA CYS A 45 -9.12 37.28 -13.14
C CYS A 45 -10.01 36.89 -14.33
N THR A 46 -10.82 35.84 -14.20
CA THR A 46 -11.76 35.37 -15.23
C THR A 46 -13.17 35.94 -15.09
N ALA A 47 -13.45 36.70 -14.03
CA ALA A 47 -14.74 37.34 -13.82
C ALA A 47 -14.99 38.43 -14.88
N VAL A 48 -16.25 38.59 -15.27
CA VAL A 48 -16.66 39.60 -16.26
C VAL A 48 -17.24 40.81 -15.55
N SER A 49 -16.84 42.00 -16.01
CA SER A 49 -17.37 43.26 -15.48
C SER A 49 -18.67 43.65 -16.19
N GLY A 50 -19.72 43.93 -15.42
CA GLY A 50 -21.01 44.41 -15.89
C GLY A 50 -21.63 45.38 -14.90
N GLN A 51 -22.17 46.50 -15.38
CA GLN A 51 -22.81 47.54 -14.55
C GLN A 51 -21.99 48.03 -13.33
N GLY A 52 -20.65 47.97 -13.42
CA GLY A 52 -19.74 48.38 -12.34
C GLY A 52 -19.44 47.29 -11.31
N GLU A 53 -19.94 46.07 -11.50
CA GLU A 53 -19.70 44.92 -10.63
C GLU A 53 -18.97 43.80 -11.40
N LEU A 54 -18.29 42.91 -10.67
CA LEU A 54 -17.74 41.67 -11.21
C LEU A 54 -18.77 40.55 -11.04
N SER A 55 -18.86 39.69 -12.04
CA SER A 55 -19.78 38.56 -12.05
C SER A 55 -19.14 37.37 -12.76
N ARG A 56 -19.65 36.19 -12.46
CA ARG A 56 -19.14 34.95 -13.05
C ARG A 56 -19.53 34.83 -14.52
N ASN A 57 -18.62 34.33 -15.34
CA ASN A 57 -18.89 34.05 -16.76
C ASN A 57 -19.65 32.71 -16.96
N GLY A 58 -20.06 32.43 -18.21
CA GLY A 58 -20.81 31.22 -18.55
C GLY A 58 -20.03 29.91 -18.36
N ASP A 59 -18.75 29.89 -18.74
CA ASP A 59 -17.91 28.70 -18.62
C ASP A 59 -17.69 28.30 -17.16
N ALA A 60 -17.40 29.29 -16.31
CA ALA A 60 -17.25 29.08 -14.87
C ALA A 60 -18.57 28.65 -14.22
N SER A 61 -19.72 29.11 -14.72
CA SER A 61 -21.04 28.63 -14.24
C SER A 61 -21.23 27.16 -14.55
N ARG A 62 -20.97 26.76 -15.79
CA ARG A 62 -21.04 25.38 -16.23
C ARG A 62 -20.06 24.46 -15.49
N ALA A 63 -18.86 24.94 -15.18
CA ALA A 63 -17.86 24.18 -14.42
C ALA A 63 -18.29 23.94 -12.98
N LEU A 64 -18.88 24.94 -12.31
CA LEU A 64 -19.40 24.80 -10.95
C LEU A 64 -20.63 23.90 -10.90
N GLU A 65 -21.58 24.07 -11.83
CA GLU A 65 -22.74 23.18 -11.97
C GLU A 65 -22.30 21.72 -12.21
N TRP A 66 -21.27 21.51 -13.03
CA TRP A 66 -20.70 20.18 -13.25
C TRP A 66 -20.14 19.57 -11.95
N LEU A 67 -19.49 20.35 -11.07
CA LEU A 67 -18.99 19.86 -9.77
C LEU A 67 -20.12 19.48 -8.81
N GLU A 68 -21.27 20.14 -8.89
CA GLU A 68 -22.46 19.79 -8.10
C GLU A 68 -23.07 18.45 -8.53
N ASP A 69 -23.12 18.21 -9.85
CA ASP A 69 -23.65 16.97 -10.43
C ASP A 69 -22.65 15.81 -10.34
N ASN A 70 -21.35 16.11 -10.27
CA ASN A 70 -20.27 15.13 -10.28
C ASN A 70 -19.40 15.29 -9.03
N PRO A 71 -19.84 14.77 -7.86
CA PRO A 71 -18.99 14.76 -6.69
C PRO A 71 -17.75 13.87 -6.93
N PRO A 72 -16.61 14.13 -6.25
CA PRO A 72 -15.37 13.37 -6.45
C PRO A 72 -15.55 11.86 -6.30
N ASP A 73 -14.88 11.11 -7.17
CA ASP A 73 -14.77 9.65 -7.08
C ASP A 73 -13.63 9.22 -6.16
N TYR A 74 -12.61 10.05 -6.05
CA TYR A 74 -11.35 9.77 -5.39
C TYR A 74 -10.91 10.93 -4.51
N ILE A 75 -10.28 10.60 -3.39
CA ILE A 75 -9.66 11.57 -2.49
C ILE A 75 -8.21 11.17 -2.28
N GLU A 76 -7.30 12.15 -2.37
CA GLU A 76 -5.93 12.05 -1.89
C GLU A 76 -5.88 12.72 -0.53
N LEU A 77 -5.57 11.95 0.50
CA LEU A 77 -5.31 12.44 1.86
C LEU A 77 -3.86 12.13 2.23
N PRO A 78 -3.08 13.14 2.68
CA PRO A 78 -1.76 12.92 3.23
C PRO A 78 -1.88 12.39 4.66
N HIS A 79 -0.76 12.03 5.28
CA HIS A 79 -0.74 11.94 6.74
C HIS A 79 -1.09 13.31 7.34
N TRP A 80 -1.95 13.33 8.35
CA TRP A 80 -2.40 14.56 9.01
C TRP A 80 -2.57 14.33 10.50
N GLU A 81 -2.31 15.37 11.28
CA GLU A 81 -2.47 15.34 12.74
C GLU A 81 -3.18 16.61 13.22
N MET A 82 -4.15 16.44 14.10
CA MET A 82 -4.76 17.55 14.81
C MET A 82 -3.83 18.02 15.91
N ASN A 83 -3.63 19.33 16.06
CA ASN A 83 -2.91 19.87 17.20
C ASN A 83 -3.71 19.61 18.50
N ALA A 84 -3.17 18.76 19.38
CA ALA A 84 -3.94 18.06 20.42
C ALA A 84 -4.33 18.89 21.65
N ASP A 85 -3.83 20.12 21.84
CA ASP A 85 -4.01 20.85 23.10
C ASP A 85 -4.94 22.06 22.97
N GLN A 86 -6.25 21.83 23.09
CA GLN A 86 -7.27 22.89 23.15
C GLN A 86 -7.41 23.52 24.54
N THR A 87 -6.94 22.86 25.60
CA THR A 87 -7.16 23.29 26.99
C THR A 87 -6.02 24.14 27.54
N ASN A 88 -4.80 23.99 27.04
CA ASN A 88 -3.63 24.81 27.40
C ASN A 88 -2.94 25.46 26.18
N GLY A 89 -3.65 25.56 25.07
CA GLY A 89 -3.12 25.95 23.78
C GLY A 89 -2.62 27.40 23.67
N ALA A 90 -1.54 27.55 22.90
CA ALA A 90 -1.04 28.84 22.45
C ALA A 90 -2.15 29.65 21.78
N PHE A 91 -2.21 30.95 22.05
CA PHE A 91 -3.24 31.84 21.55
C PHE A 91 -2.64 33.16 21.08
N ALA A 92 -3.36 33.81 20.16
CA ALA A 92 -3.07 35.16 19.72
C ALA A 92 -4.26 36.07 19.99
N PHE A 93 -4.01 37.33 20.32
CA PHE A 93 -5.04 38.36 20.31
C PHE A 93 -5.22 38.87 18.88
N ARG A 94 -6.44 38.79 18.34
CA ARG A 94 -6.79 39.29 17.00
C ARG A 94 -7.83 40.40 17.12
N ASP A 95 -7.75 41.39 16.23
CA ASP A 95 -8.77 42.43 16.10
C ASP A 95 -10.09 41.78 15.64
N GLU A 96 -11.20 42.06 16.33
CA GLU A 96 -12.52 41.50 15.97
C GLU A 96 -13.27 42.27 14.88
N GLY A 97 -12.67 43.33 14.36
CA GLY A 97 -13.33 44.23 13.40
C GLY A 97 -14.37 45.16 14.04
N VAL A 98 -14.46 45.22 15.37
CA VAL A 98 -15.29 46.17 16.12
C VAL A 98 -14.46 47.04 17.05
N VAL A 99 -15.04 48.16 17.50
CA VAL A 99 -14.37 49.16 18.34
C VAL A 99 -14.93 49.13 19.76
N GLU A 100 -14.04 49.18 20.74
CA GLU A 100 -14.38 49.42 22.15
C GLU A 100 -14.04 50.87 22.53
N ASN A 101 -14.58 51.36 23.65
CA ASN A 101 -14.33 52.73 24.14
C ASN A 101 -14.67 53.84 23.12
N ALA A 102 -15.67 53.61 22.26
CA ALA A 102 -16.01 54.47 21.13
C ALA A 102 -16.28 55.95 21.48
N ALA A 103 -16.66 56.26 22.74
CA ALA A 103 -16.97 57.61 23.19
C ALA A 103 -15.77 58.40 23.75
N THR A 104 -14.66 57.74 24.12
CA THR A 104 -13.54 58.37 24.84
C THR A 104 -12.23 58.23 24.09
N ALA A 105 -11.80 56.99 23.83
CA ALA A 105 -10.55 56.66 23.15
C ALA A 105 -10.78 55.38 22.32
N PRO A 106 -11.31 55.50 21.09
CA PRO A 106 -11.68 54.36 20.27
C PRO A 106 -10.49 53.43 20.02
N THR A 107 -10.61 52.18 20.45
CA THR A 107 -9.59 51.14 20.22
C THR A 107 -10.22 49.93 19.56
N ARG A 108 -9.47 49.22 18.72
CA ARG A 108 -9.95 47.98 18.12
C ARG A 108 -10.08 46.93 19.23
N ARG A 109 -11.27 46.34 19.36
CA ARG A 109 -11.49 45.25 20.30
C ARG A 109 -10.66 44.05 19.87
N LYS A 110 -9.91 43.51 20.82
CA LYS A 110 -9.10 42.30 20.62
C LYS A 110 -9.67 41.14 21.41
N THR A 111 -9.79 39.99 20.77
CA THR A 111 -10.15 38.74 21.48
C THR A 111 -9.12 37.66 21.27
N ARG A 112 -9.07 36.77 22.27
CA ARG A 112 -8.21 35.60 22.27
C ARG A 112 -8.73 34.60 21.23
N ARG A 113 -7.86 34.22 20.29
CA ARG A 113 -8.07 33.13 19.34
C ARG A 113 -6.99 32.07 19.58
N PHE A 114 -7.41 30.85 19.85
CA PHE A 114 -6.49 29.72 20.00
C PHE A 114 -5.83 29.43 18.64
N VAL A 115 -4.56 29.02 18.65
CA VAL A 115 -3.80 28.64 17.44
C VAL A 115 -3.78 27.11 17.28
N THR A 116 -4.21 26.40 18.32
CA THR A 116 -4.18 24.93 18.42
C THR A 116 -5.37 24.23 17.76
N ASP A 117 -6.29 24.95 17.15
CA ASP A 117 -7.44 24.42 16.39
C ASP A 117 -7.11 24.15 14.91
N SER A 118 -5.83 23.93 14.61
CA SER A 118 -5.30 23.72 13.27
C SER A 118 -4.83 22.28 13.06
N THR A 119 -4.82 21.85 11.80
CA THR A 119 -4.41 20.51 11.36
C THR A 119 -3.10 20.60 10.60
N ALA A 120 -2.10 19.86 11.05
CA ALA A 120 -0.84 19.69 10.34
C ALA A 120 -1.01 18.69 9.19
N LEU A 121 -0.51 19.03 8.01
CA LEU A 121 -0.60 18.22 6.79
C LEU A 121 0.81 17.87 6.29
N ALA A 122 1.09 16.58 6.13
CA ALA A 122 2.37 16.09 5.63
C ALA A 122 2.50 16.15 4.09
N GLY A 123 1.45 16.61 3.41
CA GLY A 123 1.37 16.63 1.95
C GLY A 123 0.12 17.35 1.46
N PRO A 124 -0.15 17.27 0.15
CA PRO A 124 -1.32 17.88 -0.45
C PRO A 124 -2.59 17.03 -0.23
N ILE A 125 -3.74 17.68 -0.40
CA ILE A 125 -5.06 17.04 -0.41
C ILE A 125 -5.60 17.11 -1.83
N GLY A 126 -6.17 16.04 -2.35
CA GLY A 126 -6.69 15.99 -3.72
C GLY A 126 -8.12 15.50 -3.80
N TRP A 127 -8.85 16.02 -4.79
CA TRP A 127 -10.20 15.59 -5.15
C TRP A 127 -10.20 15.25 -6.63
N GLY A 128 -10.52 14.01 -6.97
CA GLY A 128 -10.39 13.52 -8.34
C GLY A 128 -11.61 12.77 -8.85
N TRP A 129 -11.66 12.67 -10.17
CA TRP A 129 -12.77 12.10 -10.92
C TRP A 129 -12.25 11.08 -11.91
N ALA A 130 -13.06 10.05 -12.20
CA ALA A 130 -12.71 9.07 -13.21
C ALA A 130 -12.60 9.70 -14.61
N GLN A 131 -13.45 10.69 -14.89
CA GLN A 131 -13.47 11.45 -16.15
C GLN A 131 -13.85 12.90 -15.87
N VAL A 132 -13.14 13.84 -16.49
CA VAL A 132 -13.43 15.28 -16.48
C VAL A 132 -13.40 15.74 -17.95
N PRO A 133 -14.43 16.44 -18.46
CA PRO A 133 -14.36 17.04 -19.78
C PRO A 133 -13.24 18.10 -19.89
N ASP A 134 -12.51 18.12 -21.00
CA ASP A 134 -11.33 18.98 -21.20
C ASP A 134 -11.62 20.48 -21.00
N ASP A 135 -12.79 20.92 -21.44
CA ASP A 135 -13.26 22.29 -21.31
C ASP A 135 -13.57 22.65 -19.84
N ILE A 136 -14.19 21.73 -19.09
CA ILE A 136 -14.37 21.87 -17.63
C ILE A 136 -13.01 21.90 -16.93
N GLN A 137 -12.10 21.01 -17.29
CA GLN A 137 -10.75 20.95 -16.72
C GLN A 137 -10.01 22.28 -16.91
N THR A 138 -10.06 22.84 -18.11
CA THR A 138 -9.43 24.14 -18.45
C THR A 138 -10.03 25.28 -17.62
N THR A 139 -11.35 25.32 -17.47
CA THR A 139 -12.02 26.33 -16.64
C THR A 139 -11.66 26.18 -15.16
N LEU A 140 -11.63 24.94 -14.64
CA LEU A 140 -11.25 24.69 -13.25
C LEU A 140 -9.81 25.11 -12.96
N ASP A 141 -8.89 24.91 -13.89
CA ASP A 141 -7.49 25.33 -13.75
C ASP A 141 -7.37 26.86 -13.59
N ALA A 142 -8.09 27.61 -14.43
CA ALA A 142 -8.14 29.06 -14.34
C ALA A 142 -8.78 29.55 -13.02
N LEU A 143 -9.84 28.89 -12.54
CA LEU A 143 -10.45 29.22 -11.25
C LEU A 143 -9.54 28.90 -10.06
N CYS A 144 -8.79 27.79 -10.13
CA CYS A 144 -7.87 27.37 -9.08
C CYS A 144 -6.76 28.41 -8.85
N ALA A 145 -6.27 29.05 -9.92
CA ALA A 145 -5.25 30.10 -9.83
C ALA A 145 -5.69 31.33 -9.02
N ASP A 146 -6.99 31.59 -8.92
CA ASP A 146 -7.57 32.75 -8.24
C ASP A 146 -7.98 32.46 -6.77
N VAL A 147 -7.76 31.24 -6.25
CA VAL A 147 -8.11 30.88 -4.86
C VAL A 147 -6.93 31.17 -3.93
N PRO A 148 -7.01 32.18 -3.03
CA PRO A 148 -5.87 32.55 -2.18
C PRO A 148 -5.74 31.69 -0.91
N CYS A 149 -6.84 31.20 -0.39
CA CYS A 149 -6.89 30.41 0.84
C CYS A 149 -8.06 29.42 0.79
N LEU A 150 -7.91 28.29 1.49
CA LEU A 150 -8.98 27.32 1.67
C LEU A 150 -9.17 27.09 3.17
N GLY A 151 -10.34 27.46 3.69
CA GLY A 151 -10.55 27.56 5.14
C GLY A 151 -10.59 29.02 5.58
N GLU A 152 -9.87 29.34 6.65
CA GLU A 152 -9.65 30.72 7.08
C GLU A 152 -8.48 31.36 6.32
N ALA A 153 -8.36 32.70 6.42
CA ALA A 153 -7.28 33.45 5.79
C ALA A 153 -5.88 33.02 6.26
N ASP A 154 -5.77 32.38 7.42
CA ASP A 154 -4.52 31.81 7.94
C ASP A 154 -4.13 30.48 7.24
N SER A 155 -4.92 30.00 6.27
CA SER A 155 -4.67 28.77 5.48
C SER A 155 -4.47 29.08 3.99
N PRO A 156 -3.35 29.75 3.63
CA PRO A 156 -3.04 29.98 2.23
C PRO A 156 -2.90 28.65 1.50
N VAL A 157 -3.41 28.60 0.27
CA VAL A 157 -3.46 27.38 -0.52
C VAL A 157 -2.93 27.67 -1.93
N VAL A 158 -2.32 26.67 -2.54
CA VAL A 158 -2.07 26.62 -3.98
C VAL A 158 -2.92 25.48 -4.52
N LEU A 159 -3.89 25.79 -5.38
CA LEU A 159 -4.72 24.82 -6.07
C LEU A 159 -4.18 24.59 -7.48
N GLU A 160 -4.06 23.33 -7.87
CA GLU A 160 -3.57 22.94 -9.20
C GLU A 160 -4.49 21.85 -9.77
N VAL A 161 -4.86 21.98 -11.04
CA VAL A 161 -5.52 20.88 -11.76
C VAL A 161 -4.45 19.96 -12.34
N GLY A 162 -4.56 18.67 -12.07
CA GLY A 162 -3.59 17.70 -12.56
C GLY A 162 -3.81 16.30 -12.04
N THR A 163 -2.74 15.52 -12.07
CA THR A 163 -2.75 14.15 -11.57
C THR A 163 -2.78 14.15 -10.04
N ILE A 164 -3.73 13.40 -9.48
CA ILE A 164 -3.79 13.09 -8.05
C ILE A 164 -3.41 11.62 -7.81
N GLU A 165 -2.94 11.33 -6.61
CA GLU A 165 -2.62 9.98 -6.12
C GLU A 165 -3.69 9.55 -5.10
N PRO A 166 -4.74 8.82 -5.51
CA PRO A 166 -5.85 8.49 -4.62
C PRO A 166 -5.42 7.59 -3.46
N THR A 167 -5.74 8.01 -2.24
CA THR A 167 -5.66 7.16 -1.05
C THR A 167 -7.03 6.62 -0.65
N HIS A 168 -8.12 7.23 -1.14
CA HIS A 168 -9.48 6.81 -0.87
C HIS A 168 -10.33 6.82 -2.15
N ARG A 169 -11.35 5.96 -2.17
CA ARG A 169 -12.37 5.87 -3.22
C ARG A 169 -13.75 6.03 -2.63
N ARG A 170 -14.66 6.69 -3.36
CA ARG A 170 -16.06 6.84 -2.97
C ARG A 170 -16.69 5.46 -2.73
N ALA A 171 -17.30 5.30 -1.57
CA ALA A 171 -17.89 4.03 -1.15
C ALA A 171 -19.04 3.64 -2.09
N GLN A 172 -19.13 2.35 -2.45
CA GLN A 172 -20.21 1.84 -3.31
C GLN A 172 -21.57 1.92 -2.61
N LYS A 173 -21.59 1.73 -1.28
CA LYS A 173 -22.80 1.82 -0.47
C LYS A 173 -22.78 3.12 0.31
N GLN A 174 -23.64 4.06 -0.08
CA GLN A 174 -23.84 5.31 0.64
C GLN A 174 -24.91 5.15 1.73
N GLY A 175 -24.71 5.80 2.87
CA GLY A 175 -25.64 5.75 3.99
C GLY A 175 -25.03 6.27 5.30
N PRO A 176 -25.84 6.87 6.19
CA PRO A 176 -25.35 7.42 7.45
C PRO A 176 -24.79 6.34 8.40
N PHE A 177 -25.25 5.09 8.27
CA PHE A 177 -24.86 3.97 9.14
C PHE A 177 -23.79 3.04 8.54
N ASN A 178 -23.40 3.22 7.27
CA ASN A 178 -22.38 2.36 6.67
C ASN A 178 -21.01 2.66 7.27
N SER A 179 -20.20 1.66 7.58
CA SER A 179 -18.81 1.92 7.97
C SER A 179 -18.02 2.37 6.74
N VAL A 180 -17.36 3.51 6.82
CA VAL A 180 -16.47 4.07 5.78
C VAL A 180 -15.30 4.75 6.49
N ALA A 181 -14.15 4.87 5.83
CA ALA A 181 -12.95 5.45 6.43
C ALA A 181 -13.12 6.95 6.75
N ILE A 182 -13.69 7.71 5.81
CA ILE A 182 -13.96 9.14 6.01
C ILE A 182 -15.28 9.57 5.37
N ARG A 183 -15.90 10.59 5.97
CA ARG A 183 -17.08 11.27 5.42
C ARG A 183 -16.78 12.73 5.15
N LEU A 184 -17.10 13.19 3.94
CA LEU A 184 -16.87 14.56 3.52
C LEU A 184 -18.16 15.17 2.96
N PRO A 185 -18.52 16.41 3.34
CA PRO A 185 -19.61 17.13 2.70
C PRO A 185 -19.19 17.58 1.29
N VAL A 186 -20.08 17.40 0.33
CA VAL A 186 -19.94 17.79 -1.07
C VAL A 186 -21.08 18.74 -1.46
N ALA A 187 -20.84 19.59 -2.46
CA ALA A 187 -21.89 20.43 -3.03
C ALA A 187 -22.99 19.55 -3.65
N ALA A 188 -24.25 19.94 -3.47
CA ALA A 188 -25.39 19.35 -4.16
C ALA A 188 -25.88 20.31 -5.27
N PRO A 189 -26.65 19.82 -6.26
CA PRO A 189 -27.23 20.67 -7.29
C PRO A 189 -27.97 21.88 -6.71
N GLY A 190 -27.64 23.07 -7.24
CA GLY A 190 -28.14 24.38 -6.82
C GLY A 190 -27.28 25.12 -5.80
N ARG A 191 -26.20 24.51 -5.28
CA ARG A 191 -25.34 25.11 -4.25
C ARG A 191 -24.74 26.44 -4.67
N THR A 192 -24.41 26.59 -5.94
CA THR A 192 -23.89 27.81 -6.54
C THR A 192 -24.91 28.94 -6.43
N ALA A 193 -26.16 28.69 -6.84
CA ALA A 193 -27.22 29.69 -6.77
C ALA A 193 -27.54 30.07 -5.31
N GLU A 194 -27.46 29.12 -4.38
CA GLU A 194 -27.62 29.41 -2.95
C GLU A 194 -26.54 30.37 -2.44
N LEU A 195 -25.28 30.18 -2.85
CA LEU A 195 -24.18 31.09 -2.49
C LEU A 195 -24.34 32.47 -3.14
N ASP A 196 -24.85 32.55 -4.36
CA ASP A 196 -25.15 33.82 -5.02
C ASP A 196 -26.24 34.60 -4.25
N VAL A 197 -27.29 33.92 -3.78
CA VAL A 197 -28.34 34.53 -2.94
C VAL A 197 -27.78 35.02 -1.61
N ASP A 198 -26.92 34.23 -0.96
CA ASP A 198 -26.27 34.62 0.29
C ASP A 198 -25.34 35.81 0.10
N TYR A 199 -24.61 35.88 -1.03
CA TYR A 199 -23.78 37.03 -1.38
C TYR A 199 -24.62 38.30 -1.53
N VAL A 200 -25.70 38.27 -2.31
CA VAL A 200 -26.60 39.42 -2.50
C VAL A 200 -27.23 39.83 -1.16
N ARG A 201 -27.62 38.89 -0.30
CA ARG A 201 -28.18 39.18 1.03
C ARG A 201 -27.15 39.85 1.95
N ALA A 202 -25.88 39.49 1.83
CA ALA A 202 -24.79 40.07 2.62
C ALA A 202 -24.40 41.49 2.16
N GLN A 203 -24.75 41.88 0.93
CA GLN A 203 -24.46 43.20 0.39
C GLN A 203 -25.62 44.18 0.63
N PRO A 204 -25.42 45.26 1.40
CA PRO A 204 -26.47 46.25 1.61
C PRO A 204 -26.73 47.04 0.32
N ILE A 205 -27.98 47.06 -0.15
CA ILE A 205 -28.43 47.78 -1.37
C ILE A 205 -28.04 49.27 -1.34
N LYS A 206 -27.96 49.85 -0.13
CA LYS A 206 -27.52 51.23 0.08
C LYS A 206 -26.38 51.24 1.09
N PRO A 207 -25.23 51.86 0.78
CA PRO A 207 -24.18 52.03 1.77
C PRO A 207 -24.71 52.82 2.98
N PRO A 208 -24.22 52.53 4.20
CA PRO A 208 -24.64 53.26 5.37
C PRO A 208 -24.32 54.76 5.23
N SER A 209 -25.17 55.63 5.79
CA SER A 209 -24.84 57.04 5.89
C SER A 209 -23.66 57.25 6.84
N VAL A 210 -22.92 58.36 6.69
CA VAL A 210 -21.81 58.74 7.60
C VAL A 210 -22.23 58.70 9.08
N SER A 211 -23.49 59.02 9.39
CA SER A 211 -24.04 58.93 10.75
C SER A 211 -24.34 57.50 11.20
N ALA A 212 -24.77 56.62 10.29
CA ALA A 212 -25.08 55.22 10.57
C ALA A 212 -23.83 54.35 10.67
N ASP A 213 -22.74 54.77 10.02
CA ASP A 213 -21.42 54.13 10.01
C ASP A 213 -20.52 54.54 11.19
N LYS A 214 -21.07 55.32 12.15
CA LYS A 214 -20.34 55.66 13.38
C LYS A 214 -20.24 54.45 14.30
N TRP A 215 -19.04 54.22 14.81
CA TRP A 215 -18.75 53.17 15.79
C TRP A 215 -19.66 53.29 17.02
N LYS A 216 -20.20 52.15 17.46
CA LYS A 216 -21.00 52.05 18.68
C LYS A 216 -20.25 51.22 19.71
N ALA A 217 -20.24 51.66 20.96
CA ALA A 217 -19.58 50.92 22.05
C ALA A 217 -20.19 49.53 22.30
N SER A 218 -21.43 49.30 21.87
CA SER A 218 -22.15 48.02 21.97
C SER A 218 -22.09 47.18 20.70
N GLU A 219 -21.27 47.55 19.73
CA GLU A 219 -21.19 46.85 18.45
C GLU A 219 -20.53 45.48 18.62
N LEU A 220 -21.17 44.45 18.06
CA LEU A 220 -20.69 43.08 18.09
C LEU A 220 -20.38 42.63 16.66
N PRO A 221 -19.37 41.75 16.46
CA PRO A 221 -19.13 41.16 15.15
C PRO A 221 -20.39 40.46 14.65
N ALA A 222 -20.86 40.86 13.47
CA ALA A 222 -22.06 40.33 12.83
C ALA A 222 -21.68 39.67 11.50
N PRO A 223 -21.08 38.46 11.52
CA PRO A 223 -20.81 37.74 10.28
C PRO A 223 -22.14 37.42 9.57
N PRO A 224 -22.20 37.45 8.23
CA PRO A 224 -23.40 37.09 7.50
C PRO A 224 -23.77 35.63 7.78
N SER A 225 -25.06 35.36 7.91
CA SER A 225 -25.56 33.98 8.01
C SER A 225 -25.41 33.28 6.66
N LEU A 226 -24.50 32.32 6.57
CA LEU A 226 -24.26 31.52 5.36
C LEU A 226 -25.06 30.21 5.40
N SER A 227 -25.86 29.98 4.38
CA SER A 227 -26.61 28.74 4.20
C SER A 227 -25.66 27.58 3.88
N HIS A 228 -26.03 26.39 4.31
CA HIS A 228 -25.31 25.14 4.06
C HIS A 228 -26.29 24.00 3.74
N ASP A 229 -27.43 24.34 3.14
CA ASP A 229 -28.55 23.43 2.96
C ASP A 229 -28.35 22.54 1.72
N LEU A 230 -27.75 23.08 0.64
CA LEU A 230 -27.45 22.32 -0.58
C LEU A 230 -26.10 21.60 -0.50
N LYS A 231 -26.07 20.59 0.38
CA LYS A 231 -24.94 19.66 0.51
C LYS A 231 -25.40 18.23 0.72
N VAL A 232 -24.56 17.29 0.31
CA VAL A 232 -24.69 15.87 0.66
C VAL A 232 -23.42 15.43 1.39
N VAL A 233 -23.52 14.45 2.30
CA VAL A 233 -22.36 13.85 2.94
C VAL A 233 -22.08 12.50 2.29
N LEU A 234 -20.91 12.35 1.68
CA LEU A 234 -20.49 11.11 1.02
C LEU A 234 -19.42 10.40 1.83
N GLY A 235 -19.49 9.08 1.86
CA GLY A 235 -18.48 8.19 2.45
C GLY A 235 -17.43 7.75 1.44
N TYR A 236 -16.18 7.67 1.90
CA TYR A 236 -15.02 7.20 1.14
C TYR A 236 -14.30 6.09 1.92
N ASP A 237 -13.94 5.02 1.22
CA ASP A 237 -13.19 3.88 1.73
C ASP A 237 -11.71 4.04 1.38
N GLU A 238 -10.81 3.59 2.27
CA GLU A 238 -9.38 3.53 1.99
C GLU A 238 -9.12 2.61 0.79
N ILE A 239 -8.29 3.08 -0.14
CA ILE A 239 -7.68 2.23 -1.14
C ILE A 239 -6.52 1.56 -0.45
N THR A 240 -6.70 0.30 -0.03
CA THR A 240 -5.58 -0.49 0.49
C THR A 240 -4.50 -0.53 -0.59
N PRO A 241 -3.33 0.09 -0.36
CA PRO A 241 -2.24 -0.03 -1.32
C PRO A 241 -1.88 -1.51 -1.41
N THR A 242 -1.67 -2.01 -2.63
CA THR A 242 -0.97 -3.27 -2.82
C THR A 242 0.44 -3.02 -2.27
N ILE A 243 0.65 -3.34 -0.99
CA ILE A 243 2.00 -3.43 -0.44
C ILE A 243 2.72 -4.40 -1.38
N GLU A 244 3.85 -3.99 -1.98
CA GLU A 244 4.70 -4.93 -2.69
C GLU A 244 5.16 -5.97 -1.67
N VAL A 245 4.41 -7.07 -1.60
CA VAL A 245 4.75 -8.19 -0.75
C VAL A 245 6.04 -8.75 -1.34
N ASN A 246 7.10 -8.77 -0.53
CA ASN A 246 8.37 -9.40 -0.88
C ASN A 246 8.12 -10.90 -1.08
N ALA A 247 7.73 -11.29 -2.29
CA ALA A 247 7.37 -12.65 -2.67
C ALA A 247 8.35 -13.12 -3.76
N PRO A 248 9.21 -14.12 -3.49
CA PRO A 248 10.20 -14.59 -4.46
C PRO A 248 9.60 -15.27 -5.70
N TRP A 249 8.33 -15.66 -5.61
CA TRP A 249 7.49 -16.15 -6.69
C TRP A 249 6.21 -15.30 -6.74
N VAL A 250 5.63 -15.15 -7.93
CA VAL A 250 4.45 -14.33 -8.17
C VAL A 250 3.18 -15.17 -8.24
N HIS A 251 3.25 -16.35 -8.90
CA HIS A 251 2.09 -17.21 -9.08
C HIS A 251 2.32 -18.61 -8.52
N ILE A 252 1.22 -19.24 -8.09
CA ILE A 252 1.15 -20.66 -7.76
C ILE A 252 0.20 -21.33 -8.75
N VAL A 253 0.67 -22.36 -9.44
CA VAL A 253 -0.22 -23.28 -10.17
C VAL A 253 -0.40 -24.53 -9.33
N HIS A 254 -1.60 -24.73 -8.80
CA HIS A 254 -1.96 -25.88 -7.99
C HIS A 254 -2.67 -26.95 -8.82
N PHE A 255 -2.13 -28.17 -8.80
CA PHE A 255 -2.71 -29.36 -9.40
C PHE A 255 -3.22 -30.29 -8.29
N PRO A 256 -4.55 -30.41 -8.09
CA PRO A 256 -5.10 -31.36 -7.15
C PRO A 256 -4.64 -32.78 -7.48
N THR A 257 -4.33 -33.58 -6.47
CA THR A 257 -3.86 -34.95 -6.65
C THR A 257 -4.86 -35.94 -6.06
N ASN A 258 -4.95 -37.13 -6.66
CA ASN A 258 -5.81 -38.19 -6.14
C ASN A 258 -5.27 -38.90 -4.89
N ARG A 259 -4.09 -38.50 -4.39
CA ARG A 259 -3.45 -38.99 -3.17
C ARG A 259 -2.36 -38.04 -2.69
N ASP A 260 -2.10 -38.02 -1.39
CA ASP A 260 -0.99 -37.29 -0.80
C ASP A 260 0.38 -37.87 -1.20
N VAL A 261 1.34 -36.96 -1.37
CA VAL A 261 2.74 -37.31 -1.57
C VAL A 261 3.46 -37.32 -0.21
N GLY A 262 3.84 -38.52 0.23
CA GLY A 262 4.57 -38.72 1.48
C GLY A 262 5.94 -38.03 1.49
N PRO A 263 6.48 -37.67 2.67
CA PRO A 263 7.73 -36.90 2.82
C PRO A 263 8.92 -37.45 2.03
N ASP A 264 9.11 -38.77 2.06
CA ASP A 264 10.25 -39.47 1.42
C ASP A 264 10.19 -39.43 -0.11
N ASP A 265 9.01 -39.21 -0.68
CA ASP A 265 8.74 -39.28 -2.10
C ASP A 265 8.64 -37.90 -2.77
N ARG A 266 8.70 -36.82 -1.99
CA ARG A 266 8.44 -35.45 -2.45
C ARG A 266 9.37 -35.00 -3.55
N VAL A 267 10.68 -35.19 -3.37
CA VAL A 267 11.69 -34.83 -4.36
C VAL A 267 11.46 -35.61 -5.65
N ALA A 268 11.22 -36.91 -5.55
CA ALA A 268 11.11 -37.77 -6.72
C ALA A 268 9.82 -37.50 -7.53
N TRP A 269 8.69 -37.20 -6.90
CA TRP A 269 7.49 -36.73 -7.61
C TRP A 269 7.66 -35.33 -8.20
N SER A 270 8.37 -34.42 -7.52
CA SER A 270 8.69 -33.09 -8.06
C SER A 270 9.56 -33.19 -9.31
N VAL A 271 10.57 -34.06 -9.30
CA VAL A 271 11.40 -34.37 -10.48
C VAL A 271 10.55 -34.96 -11.61
N THR A 272 9.59 -35.83 -11.28
CA THR A 272 8.71 -36.43 -12.28
C THR A 272 7.83 -35.38 -12.94
N MET A 273 7.28 -34.45 -12.17
CA MET A 273 6.52 -33.31 -12.70
C MET A 273 7.40 -32.40 -13.56
N HIS A 274 8.62 -32.08 -13.11
CA HIS A 274 9.59 -31.32 -13.89
C HIS A 274 9.88 -31.96 -15.25
N ARG A 275 10.10 -33.28 -15.26
CA ARG A 275 10.31 -34.06 -16.50
C ARG A 275 9.08 -34.07 -17.40
N ALA A 276 7.89 -34.19 -16.82
CA ALA A 276 6.64 -34.16 -17.60
C ALA A 276 6.41 -32.79 -18.23
N LEU A 277 6.65 -31.69 -17.50
CA LEU A 277 6.57 -30.32 -18.02
C LEU A 277 7.56 -30.10 -19.16
N THR A 278 8.83 -30.47 -18.95
CA THR A 278 9.87 -30.33 -20.00
C THR A 278 9.57 -31.19 -21.23
N ALA A 279 9.01 -32.39 -21.06
CA ALA A 279 8.61 -33.24 -22.18
C ALA A 279 7.42 -32.66 -22.97
N LEU A 280 6.44 -32.03 -22.30
CA LEU A 280 5.30 -31.40 -22.95
C LEU A 280 5.68 -30.12 -23.71
N LEU A 281 6.62 -29.35 -23.17
CA LEU A 281 7.10 -28.13 -23.81
C LEU A 281 8.04 -28.41 -24.99
N GLY A 282 8.72 -29.56 -25.01
CA GLY A 282 9.65 -29.91 -26.09
C GLY A 282 10.75 -28.87 -26.27
N ASP A 283 10.98 -28.48 -27.53
CA ASP A 283 12.00 -27.49 -27.90
C ASP A 283 11.62 -26.04 -27.50
N ASP A 284 10.35 -25.78 -27.18
CA ASP A 284 9.85 -24.46 -26.73
C ASP A 284 10.08 -24.22 -25.23
N ALA A 285 10.76 -25.14 -24.53
CA ALA A 285 10.97 -25.06 -23.10
C ALA A 285 11.91 -23.90 -22.71
N SER A 286 11.34 -22.83 -22.15
CA SER A 286 12.07 -21.67 -21.63
C SER A 286 13.21 -22.06 -20.67
N PRO A 287 14.34 -21.31 -20.65
CA PRO A 287 15.40 -21.43 -19.65
C PRO A 287 14.91 -21.40 -18.19
N LEU A 288 13.78 -20.75 -17.92
CA LEU A 288 13.11 -20.74 -16.62
C LEU A 288 12.68 -22.15 -16.17
N VAL A 289 12.26 -22.99 -17.11
CA VAL A 289 11.81 -24.37 -16.89
C VAL A 289 13.00 -25.33 -16.93
N THR A 290 13.87 -25.21 -17.94
CA THR A 290 14.97 -26.18 -18.15
C THR A 290 16.17 -25.93 -17.24
N GLY A 291 16.30 -24.72 -16.69
CA GLY A 291 17.44 -24.29 -15.89
C GLY A 291 18.73 -24.10 -16.69
N ARG A 292 18.67 -24.18 -18.03
CA ARG A 292 19.79 -24.04 -18.96
C ARG A 292 19.75 -22.65 -19.59
N TYR A 293 20.72 -21.82 -19.23
CA TYR A 293 20.87 -20.46 -19.74
C TYR A 293 22.10 -20.40 -20.63
N THR A 294 22.01 -19.68 -21.75
CA THR A 294 23.17 -19.37 -22.58
C THR A 294 24.20 -18.55 -21.79
N THR A 295 25.46 -18.65 -22.18
CA THR A 295 26.55 -17.93 -21.52
C THR A 295 26.32 -16.42 -21.66
N GLY A 296 26.34 -15.69 -20.54
CA GLY A 296 26.13 -14.24 -20.51
C GLY A 296 24.66 -13.80 -20.39
N ALA A 297 23.68 -14.70 -20.52
CA ALA A 297 22.28 -14.35 -20.32
C ALA A 297 22.00 -13.98 -18.84
N PRO A 298 21.18 -12.96 -18.58
CA PRO A 298 20.75 -12.62 -17.23
C PRO A 298 20.01 -13.81 -16.61
N ARG A 299 20.32 -14.10 -15.35
CA ARG A 299 19.74 -15.22 -14.62
C ARG A 299 18.85 -14.68 -13.50
N PRO A 300 17.54 -14.99 -13.52
CA PRO A 300 16.67 -14.59 -12.43
C PRO A 300 17.14 -15.24 -11.12
N THR A 301 16.84 -14.59 -10.01
CA THR A 301 17.17 -15.09 -8.68
C THR A 301 16.47 -16.41 -8.39
N ASN A 302 15.20 -16.49 -8.75
CA ASN A 302 14.39 -17.68 -8.60
C ASN A 302 13.99 -18.27 -9.95
N ARG A 303 13.81 -19.59 -9.95
CA ARG A 303 13.30 -20.37 -11.07
C ARG A 303 11.99 -21.01 -10.65
N ILE A 304 11.35 -21.74 -11.56
CA ILE A 304 10.21 -22.57 -11.20
C ILE A 304 10.61 -23.53 -10.07
N ALA A 305 9.83 -23.52 -9.00
CA ALA A 305 9.93 -24.50 -7.93
C ALA A 305 8.71 -25.41 -7.96
N ILE A 306 8.91 -26.69 -7.69
CA ILE A 306 7.85 -27.69 -7.66
C ILE A 306 7.80 -28.29 -6.26
N GLN A 307 6.65 -28.14 -5.59
CA GLN A 307 6.45 -28.53 -4.21
C GLN A 307 5.16 -29.36 -4.09
N PRO A 308 5.22 -30.59 -3.55
CA PRO A 308 4.03 -31.30 -3.12
C PRO A 308 3.47 -30.63 -1.87
N LEU A 309 2.19 -30.27 -1.90
CA LEU A 309 1.45 -29.69 -0.79
C LEU A 309 0.53 -30.78 -0.21
N PRO A 310 0.85 -31.36 0.95
CA PRO A 310 -0.03 -32.31 1.61
C PRO A 310 -1.27 -31.60 2.17
N GLU A 311 -2.35 -32.35 2.39
CA GLU A 311 -3.63 -31.79 2.85
C GLU A 311 -3.50 -30.99 4.15
N SER A 312 -2.65 -31.46 5.07
CA SER A 312 -2.40 -30.80 6.36
C SER A 312 -1.82 -29.39 6.21
N ILE A 313 -1.03 -29.16 5.16
CA ILE A 313 -0.41 -27.86 4.89
C ILE A 313 -1.40 -26.93 4.17
N VAL A 314 -2.14 -27.45 3.19
CA VAL A 314 -3.14 -26.68 2.46
C VAL A 314 -4.29 -26.25 3.37
N SER A 315 -4.71 -27.11 4.30
CA SER A 315 -5.75 -26.79 5.29
C SER A 315 -5.40 -25.59 6.18
N ALA A 316 -4.11 -25.39 6.45
CA ALA A 316 -3.59 -24.25 7.23
C ALA A 316 -3.41 -22.97 6.40
N SER A 317 -3.55 -23.04 5.07
CA SER A 317 -3.42 -21.91 4.16
C SER A 317 -4.71 -21.05 4.09
N ALA A 318 -4.66 -19.95 3.34
CA ALA A 318 -5.84 -19.16 2.97
C ALA A 318 -6.76 -19.90 1.97
N HIS A 319 -6.31 -21.04 1.44
CA HIS A 319 -7.00 -21.82 0.41
C HIS A 319 -7.26 -23.29 0.83
N PRO A 320 -7.95 -23.54 1.96
CA PRO A 320 -8.16 -24.90 2.47
C PRO A 320 -8.96 -25.79 1.51
N HIS A 321 -9.75 -25.20 0.62
CA HIS A 321 -10.57 -25.89 -0.37
C HIS A 321 -9.76 -26.56 -1.50
N LEU A 322 -8.46 -26.25 -1.65
CA LEU A 322 -7.64 -26.82 -2.72
C LEU A 322 -7.32 -28.31 -2.52
N GLY A 323 -7.33 -28.78 -1.26
CA GLY A 323 -6.92 -30.14 -0.90
C GLY A 323 -5.45 -30.41 -1.23
N ALA A 324 -5.02 -31.67 -1.15
CA ALA A 324 -3.63 -32.03 -1.43
C ALA A 324 -3.30 -31.97 -2.93
N GLY A 325 -2.08 -31.56 -3.26
CA GLY A 325 -1.69 -31.42 -4.66
C GLY A 325 -0.22 -31.17 -4.92
N MET A 326 0.10 -30.94 -6.19
CA MET A 326 1.40 -30.47 -6.64
C MET A 326 1.30 -28.97 -6.96
N ALA A 327 2.17 -28.16 -6.37
CA ALA A 327 2.26 -26.73 -6.61
C ALA A 327 3.50 -26.37 -7.42
N LEU A 328 3.33 -25.57 -8.47
CA LEU A 328 4.42 -24.89 -9.16
C LEU A 328 4.45 -23.46 -8.65
N LEU A 329 5.56 -23.06 -8.04
CA LEU A 329 5.83 -21.67 -7.70
C LEU A 329 6.56 -21.04 -8.89
N LEU A 330 5.97 -19.98 -9.45
CA LEU A 330 6.40 -19.36 -10.70
C LEU A 330 6.92 -17.95 -10.44
N PRO A 331 8.18 -17.63 -10.82
CA PRO A 331 8.66 -16.26 -10.80
C PRO A 331 7.96 -15.44 -11.90
N GLU A 332 8.26 -14.15 -11.97
CA GLU A 332 7.82 -13.28 -13.05
C GLU A 332 8.14 -13.88 -14.44
N GLY A 333 7.18 -13.81 -15.37
CA GLY A 333 7.27 -14.42 -16.71
C GLY A 333 7.16 -15.96 -16.75
N GLY A 334 7.04 -16.61 -15.58
CA GLY A 334 7.00 -18.07 -15.46
C GLY A 334 5.69 -18.70 -15.90
N LEU A 335 4.56 -17.99 -15.74
CA LEU A 335 3.23 -18.50 -16.09
C LEU A 335 3.06 -18.57 -17.60
N GLU A 336 3.41 -17.50 -18.30
CA GLU A 336 3.40 -17.36 -19.75
C GLU A 336 4.25 -18.45 -20.41
N SER A 337 5.38 -18.78 -19.78
CA SER A 337 6.32 -19.81 -20.25
C SER A 337 5.75 -21.24 -20.22
N ILE A 338 4.67 -21.49 -19.47
CA ILE A 338 4.10 -22.85 -19.32
C ILE A 338 2.59 -22.93 -19.55
N ALA A 339 1.89 -21.81 -19.71
CA ALA A 339 0.43 -21.72 -19.77
C ALA A 339 -0.19 -22.66 -20.80
N THR A 340 0.44 -22.81 -21.96
CA THR A 340 -0.04 -23.63 -23.08
C THR A 340 -0.08 -25.12 -22.78
N VAL A 341 0.73 -25.61 -21.82
CA VAL A 341 0.85 -27.04 -21.51
C VAL A 341 0.18 -27.44 -20.20
N LEU A 342 -0.27 -26.49 -19.38
CA LEU A 342 -0.83 -26.77 -18.04
C LEU A 342 -2.02 -27.73 -18.10
N ALA A 343 -2.96 -27.50 -19.02
CA ALA A 343 -4.16 -28.33 -19.15
C ALA A 343 -3.86 -29.75 -19.65
N SER A 344 -2.74 -29.96 -20.34
CA SER A 344 -2.33 -31.28 -20.85
C SER A 344 -1.70 -32.15 -19.75
N LEU A 345 -1.25 -31.54 -18.64
CA LEU A 345 -0.62 -32.25 -17.53
C LEU A 345 -1.68 -32.92 -16.64
N THR A 346 -2.15 -34.09 -17.04
CA THR A 346 -3.24 -34.83 -16.36
C THR A 346 -2.76 -35.99 -15.49
N ARG A 347 -1.50 -36.43 -15.67
CA ARG A 347 -0.96 -37.59 -14.94
C ARG A 347 0.55 -37.55 -14.83
N LEU A 348 1.07 -37.97 -13.67
CA LEU A 348 2.48 -38.24 -13.44
C LEU A 348 2.68 -39.76 -13.29
N TYR A 349 3.78 -40.30 -13.83
CA TYR A 349 4.07 -41.73 -13.76
C TYR A 349 5.51 -42.01 -13.33
N ARG A 350 5.70 -42.92 -12.36
CA ARG A 350 7.00 -43.33 -11.80
C ARG A 350 7.17 -44.86 -11.79
N GLY A 351 7.04 -45.50 -12.95
CA GLY A 351 7.35 -46.94 -13.10
C GLY A 351 6.70 -47.80 -12.01
N ALA A 352 7.53 -48.49 -11.22
CA ALA A 352 7.10 -49.36 -10.11
C ALA A 352 6.31 -48.65 -9.00
N HIS A 353 6.40 -47.32 -8.86
CA HIS A 353 5.66 -46.53 -7.86
C HIS A 353 4.27 -46.05 -8.35
N GLY A 354 3.86 -46.52 -9.53
CA GLY A 354 2.57 -46.22 -10.14
C GLY A 354 2.48 -44.79 -10.68
N GLY A 355 1.26 -44.25 -10.73
CA GLY A 355 1.01 -42.89 -11.22
C GLY A 355 0.05 -42.10 -10.33
N ILE A 356 0.20 -40.77 -10.37
CA ILE A 356 -0.67 -39.80 -9.71
C ILE A 356 -1.51 -39.12 -10.79
N ARG A 357 -2.83 -39.09 -10.61
CA ARG A 357 -3.74 -38.31 -11.47
C ARG A 357 -3.76 -36.88 -10.95
N LEU A 358 -3.66 -35.93 -11.88
CA LEU A 358 -3.76 -34.51 -11.61
C LEU A 358 -5.14 -34.02 -12.02
N GLY A 359 -5.78 -33.24 -11.15
CA GLY A 359 -7.00 -32.51 -11.46
C GLY A 359 -6.72 -31.28 -12.33
N ALA A 360 -7.78 -30.53 -12.64
CA ALA A 360 -7.64 -29.28 -13.38
C ALA A 360 -6.76 -28.29 -12.59
N PRO A 361 -5.78 -27.63 -13.25
CA PRO A 361 -4.93 -26.65 -12.59
C PRO A 361 -5.72 -25.41 -12.18
N THR A 362 -5.38 -24.85 -11.03
CA THR A 362 -5.88 -23.56 -10.55
C THR A 362 -4.70 -22.63 -10.29
N ILE A 363 -4.88 -21.33 -10.56
CA ILE A 363 -3.83 -20.32 -10.43
C ILE A 363 -4.17 -19.43 -9.25
N HIS A 364 -3.20 -19.20 -8.39
CA HIS A 364 -3.32 -18.38 -7.18
C HIS A 364 -2.15 -17.41 -7.07
N ASP A 365 -2.35 -16.33 -6.32
CA ASP A 365 -1.28 -15.41 -5.97
C ASP A 365 -0.35 -16.05 -4.92
N ALA A 366 0.96 -15.99 -5.19
CA ALA A 366 1.96 -16.51 -4.27
C ALA A 366 2.15 -15.63 -3.03
N ALA A 367 1.85 -14.33 -3.13
CA ALA A 367 2.00 -13.37 -2.03
C ALA A 367 0.94 -13.52 -0.94
N SER A 368 -0.23 -14.10 -1.25
CA SER A 368 -1.38 -14.20 -0.34
C SER A 368 -1.75 -15.65 0.02
N PHE A 369 -0.84 -16.61 -0.13
CA PHE A 369 -1.15 -18.03 0.04
C PHE A 369 -1.48 -18.42 1.48
N TRP A 370 -0.75 -17.86 2.46
CA TRP A 370 -1.01 -18.10 3.88
C TRP A 370 -1.95 -17.04 4.45
N ARG A 371 -2.75 -17.42 5.46
CA ARG A 371 -3.60 -16.49 6.21
C ARG A 371 -2.74 -15.53 7.00
N SER A 372 -3.12 -14.27 7.18
CA SER A 372 -2.40 -13.36 8.08
C SER A 372 -2.33 -13.91 9.52
N PRO A 373 -1.26 -13.63 10.29
CA PRO A 373 -1.20 -13.97 11.71
C PRO A 373 -2.17 -13.10 12.52
N ASP A 374 -2.59 -13.62 13.67
CA ASP A 374 -3.41 -12.87 14.63
C ASP A 374 -2.59 -11.77 15.34
N GLU A 375 -3.25 -10.69 15.78
CA GLU A 375 -2.60 -9.50 16.40
C GLU A 375 -1.74 -9.79 17.63
N LEU A 376 -2.01 -10.88 18.36
CA LEU A 376 -1.30 -11.28 19.58
C LEU A 376 -0.24 -12.37 19.34
N SER A 377 -0.01 -12.70 18.08
CA SER A 377 0.86 -13.78 17.66
C SER A 377 2.02 -13.26 16.81
N THR A 378 3.17 -13.89 16.99
CA THR A 378 4.31 -13.78 16.11
C THR A 378 4.37 -14.99 15.18
N ARG A 379 4.46 -14.72 13.88
CA ARG A 379 4.65 -15.76 12.87
C ARG A 379 6.11 -16.18 12.79
N LEU A 380 6.34 -17.49 12.90
CA LEU A 380 7.63 -18.12 12.67
C LEU A 380 7.51 -19.14 11.54
N TRP A 381 8.65 -19.56 10.99
CA TRP A 381 8.67 -20.43 9.81
C TRP A 381 9.48 -21.69 10.05
N THR A 382 8.96 -22.82 9.61
CA THR A 382 9.68 -24.10 9.60
C THR A 382 9.80 -24.65 8.19
N ALA A 383 10.91 -25.31 7.88
CA ALA A 383 11.12 -25.88 6.55
C ALA A 383 10.66 -27.34 6.48
N ILE A 384 9.90 -27.67 5.42
CA ILE A 384 9.43 -29.03 5.16
C ILE A 384 9.96 -29.60 3.82
N PRO A 385 10.31 -30.90 3.76
CA PRO A 385 10.65 -31.74 4.92
C PRO A 385 11.99 -31.34 5.56
N ALA A 386 12.87 -30.66 4.81
CA ALA A 386 14.16 -30.17 5.27
C ALA A 386 14.72 -29.10 4.32
N VAL A 387 15.70 -28.34 4.81
CA VAL A 387 16.58 -27.50 3.97
C VAL A 387 17.87 -28.27 3.68
N VAL A 388 18.42 -28.10 2.48
CA VAL A 388 19.77 -28.57 2.12
C VAL A 388 20.65 -27.35 1.78
N PRO A 389 21.83 -27.19 2.40
CA PRO A 389 22.71 -26.05 2.16
C PRO A 389 23.10 -25.89 0.68
N GLU A 390 23.27 -24.64 0.26
CA GLU A 390 23.67 -24.27 -1.11
C GLU A 390 25.17 -24.26 -1.35
N THR A 391 25.92 -24.11 -0.27
CA THR A 391 27.36 -23.93 -0.31
C THR A 391 28.03 -24.90 0.64
N ARG A 392 29.32 -25.12 0.40
CA ARG A 392 30.17 -25.74 1.42
C ARG A 392 30.25 -24.80 2.62
N ARG A 393 30.50 -25.36 3.80
CA ARG A 393 30.85 -24.57 4.98
C ARG A 393 32.09 -23.73 4.64
N GLN A 394 32.05 -22.46 4.99
CA GLN A 394 33.20 -21.58 4.82
C GLN A 394 34.14 -21.76 6.03
N PRO A 395 35.46 -21.52 5.87
CA PRO A 395 36.44 -21.74 6.92
C PRO A 395 36.13 -20.94 8.21
N SER A 396 35.70 -19.70 8.07
CA SER A 396 35.19 -18.86 9.15
C SER A 396 34.33 -17.71 8.60
N ARG A 397 33.55 -17.09 9.50
CA ARG A 397 32.87 -15.82 9.29
C ARG A 397 33.48 -14.83 10.30
N GLY A 398 34.52 -14.13 9.88
CA GLY A 398 35.40 -13.41 10.82
C GLY A 398 36.04 -14.37 11.81
N GLU A 399 35.82 -14.14 13.11
CA GLU A 399 36.34 -14.97 14.21
C GLU A 399 35.45 -16.18 14.57
N ARG A 400 34.26 -16.31 13.98
CA ARG A 400 33.31 -17.39 14.31
C ARG A 400 33.29 -18.51 13.28
N SER A 401 33.04 -19.73 13.74
CA SER A 401 32.86 -20.91 12.87
C SER A 401 31.53 -20.85 12.11
N TRP A 402 31.53 -21.25 10.84
CA TRP A 402 30.34 -21.30 10.00
C TRP A 402 29.35 -22.37 10.47
N THR A 403 28.10 -21.97 10.71
CA THR A 403 27.03 -22.82 11.25
C THR A 403 25.98 -23.20 10.20
N LEU A 404 25.04 -24.08 10.58
CA LEU A 404 23.84 -24.32 9.78
C LEU A 404 22.89 -23.10 9.78
N GLY A 405 22.92 -22.28 10.83
CA GLY A 405 22.22 -21.00 10.88
C GLY A 405 22.72 -20.05 9.81
N ASP A 406 24.03 -19.89 9.66
CA ASP A 406 24.63 -19.09 8.57
C ASP A 406 24.23 -19.63 7.19
N SER A 407 24.16 -20.96 7.06
CA SER A 407 23.72 -21.62 5.81
C SER A 407 22.24 -21.35 5.51
N ALA A 408 21.39 -21.27 6.53
CA ALA A 408 19.97 -20.93 6.40
C ALA A 408 19.79 -19.47 5.99
N LEU A 409 20.47 -18.53 6.67
CA LEU A 409 20.42 -17.11 6.32
C LEU A 409 20.96 -16.85 4.91
N LEU A 410 22.03 -17.55 4.51
CA LEU A 410 22.55 -17.49 3.15
C LEU A 410 21.53 -17.99 2.13
N SER A 411 20.78 -19.06 2.47
CA SER A 411 19.73 -19.60 1.61
C SER A 411 18.57 -18.61 1.45
N VAL A 412 18.18 -17.91 2.52
CA VAL A 412 17.22 -16.80 2.45
C VAL A 412 17.77 -15.70 1.54
N GLY A 413 19.04 -15.32 1.70
CA GLY A 413 19.68 -14.31 0.86
C GLY A 413 19.73 -14.66 -0.62
N PHE A 414 19.92 -15.94 -0.96
CA PHE A 414 19.84 -16.39 -2.35
C PHE A 414 18.42 -16.40 -2.90
N THR A 415 17.40 -16.63 -2.08
CA THR A 415 16.00 -16.56 -2.50
C THR A 415 15.53 -15.11 -2.67
N TYR A 416 15.97 -14.20 -1.80
CA TYR A 416 15.53 -12.80 -1.76
C TYR A 416 16.54 -11.81 -2.36
N ARG A 417 17.53 -12.28 -3.12
CA ARG A 417 18.62 -11.44 -3.63
C ARG A 417 18.16 -10.15 -4.30
N ASP A 418 17.07 -10.21 -5.07
CA ASP A 418 16.54 -9.03 -5.79
C ASP A 418 15.78 -8.05 -4.87
N HIS A 419 15.43 -8.47 -3.65
CA HIS A 419 14.67 -7.67 -2.66
C HIS A 419 15.55 -7.08 -1.55
N LEU A 420 16.84 -7.39 -1.53
CA LEU A 420 17.77 -6.94 -0.47
C LEU A 420 18.32 -5.51 -0.70
N GLY A 421 17.79 -4.77 -1.68
CA GLY A 421 18.28 -3.45 -2.08
C GLY A 421 19.70 -3.49 -2.66
N ALA A 422 20.35 -2.31 -2.75
CA ALA A 422 21.77 -2.21 -3.11
C ALA A 422 22.63 -2.78 -1.97
N VAL A 423 22.83 -4.09 -1.97
CA VAL A 423 23.82 -4.72 -1.10
C VAL A 423 25.19 -4.47 -1.72
N ASP A 424 26.09 -3.85 -0.95
CA ASP A 424 27.54 -3.82 -1.24
C ASP A 424 28.11 -5.24 -1.13
N VAL A 425 27.77 -6.09 -2.10
CA VAL A 425 28.39 -7.39 -2.25
C VAL A 425 29.77 -7.15 -2.83
N PRO A 426 30.85 -7.65 -2.19
CA PRO A 426 32.19 -7.58 -2.74
C PRO A 426 32.22 -8.05 -4.21
N ASP A 427 33.15 -7.49 -5.00
CA ASP A 427 33.35 -7.84 -6.43
C ASP A 427 33.24 -9.36 -6.62
N ARG A 428 32.69 -9.81 -7.75
CA ARG A 428 32.63 -11.22 -8.13
C ARG A 428 33.99 -11.93 -8.05
N ASN A 429 35.10 -11.20 -8.16
CA ASN A 429 36.47 -11.67 -7.99
C ASN A 429 36.89 -11.90 -6.51
N ALA A 430 36.13 -11.36 -5.55
CA ALA A 430 36.39 -11.54 -4.13
C ALA A 430 36.12 -12.99 -3.67
N PRO A 431 36.80 -13.45 -2.61
CA PRO A 431 36.60 -14.77 -2.04
C PRO A 431 35.12 -15.05 -1.75
N ALA A 432 34.67 -16.28 -2.06
CA ALA A 432 33.26 -16.65 -1.89
C ALA A 432 32.76 -16.46 -0.45
N GLY A 433 33.61 -16.70 0.56
CA GLY A 433 33.27 -16.51 1.97
C GLY A 433 32.94 -15.06 2.33
N GLU A 434 33.65 -14.08 1.76
CA GLU A 434 33.37 -12.65 1.97
C GLU A 434 32.04 -12.26 1.34
N ARG A 435 31.79 -12.70 0.11
CA ARG A 435 30.52 -12.45 -0.59
C ARG A 435 29.32 -13.06 0.15
N TYR A 436 29.45 -14.29 0.65
CA TYR A 436 28.39 -14.93 1.43
C TYR A 436 28.19 -14.25 2.78
N SER A 437 29.25 -13.78 3.42
CA SER A 437 29.16 -13.04 4.69
C SER A 437 28.44 -11.71 4.52
N ALA A 438 28.70 -10.97 3.44
CA ALA A 438 27.99 -9.73 3.11
C ALA A 438 26.50 -9.97 2.85
N LEU A 439 26.16 -11.06 2.14
CA LEU A 439 24.77 -11.43 1.87
C LEU A 439 24.02 -11.82 3.15
N ILE A 440 24.65 -12.61 4.04
CA ILE A 440 24.07 -12.94 5.35
C ILE A 440 23.85 -11.66 6.19
N ALA A 441 24.82 -10.74 6.21
CA ALA A 441 24.68 -9.49 6.95
C ALA A 441 23.51 -8.64 6.43
N ALA A 442 23.25 -8.63 5.11
CA ALA A 442 22.08 -7.95 4.55
C ALA A 442 20.77 -8.59 5.02
N VAL A 443 20.70 -9.92 5.04
CA VAL A 443 19.54 -10.68 5.54
C VAL A 443 19.30 -10.43 7.03
N GLU A 444 20.36 -10.40 7.85
CA GLU A 444 20.28 -10.08 9.28
C GLU A 444 19.83 -8.63 9.53
N ARG A 445 20.27 -7.66 8.72
CA ARG A 445 19.77 -6.28 8.79
C ARG A 445 18.27 -6.19 8.49
N GLY A 446 17.75 -7.10 7.66
CA GLY A 446 16.31 -7.26 7.45
C GLY A 446 15.58 -7.94 8.61
N GLY A 447 16.25 -8.24 9.73
CA GLY A 447 15.66 -8.83 10.93
C GLY A 447 15.49 -10.35 10.89
N VAL A 448 15.91 -11.02 9.81
CA VAL A 448 15.77 -12.48 9.68
C VAL A 448 16.71 -13.19 10.65
N GLN A 449 16.19 -14.17 11.39
CA GLN A 449 16.95 -14.90 12.41
C GLN A 449 16.80 -16.41 12.26
N ALA A 450 17.91 -17.14 12.25
CA ALA A 450 17.89 -18.60 12.37
C ALA A 450 17.80 -19.00 13.85
N LEU A 451 16.58 -19.22 14.34
CA LEU A 451 16.30 -19.51 15.75
C LEU A 451 16.74 -20.92 16.15
N SER A 452 16.58 -21.89 15.25
CA SER A 452 16.93 -23.28 15.53
C SER A 452 17.34 -24.03 14.26
N THR A 453 18.43 -24.80 14.34
CA THR A 453 18.87 -25.67 13.24
C THR A 453 19.32 -27.03 13.75
N HIS A 454 18.79 -28.11 13.18
CA HIS A 454 19.12 -29.47 13.58
C HIS A 454 19.38 -30.37 12.37
N ARG A 455 20.58 -30.94 12.30
CA ARG A 455 20.94 -31.87 11.23
C ARG A 455 20.05 -33.12 11.28
N ILE A 456 19.59 -33.55 10.12
CA ILE A 456 18.91 -34.84 9.96
C ILE A 456 19.97 -35.88 9.63
N ALA A 457 20.12 -36.88 10.51
CA ALA A 457 20.99 -38.02 10.30
C ALA A 457 20.24 -39.07 9.46
N ASP A 458 20.24 -38.89 8.15
CA ASP A 458 19.70 -39.87 7.19
C ASP A 458 20.79 -40.31 6.22
N SER A 459 20.84 -41.61 5.96
CA SER A 459 21.72 -42.23 4.97
C SER A 459 21.24 -42.00 3.53
N ASP A 460 19.92 -41.87 3.32
CA ASP A 460 19.33 -41.62 2.01
C ASP A 460 19.03 -40.13 1.80
N THR A 461 20.09 -39.40 1.48
CA THR A 461 19.99 -37.95 1.25
C THR A 461 19.26 -37.58 -0.05
N GLY A 462 19.02 -38.54 -0.95
CA GLY A 462 18.27 -38.33 -2.20
C GLY A 462 16.81 -37.94 -1.97
N LYS A 463 16.26 -38.26 -0.79
CA LYS A 463 14.93 -37.85 -0.34
C LYS A 463 14.77 -36.34 -0.15
N TYR A 464 15.88 -35.61 -0.02
CA TYR A 464 15.87 -34.17 0.29
C TYR A 464 16.40 -33.29 -0.84
N VAL A 465 17.13 -33.86 -1.81
CA VAL A 465 17.69 -33.10 -2.92
C VAL A 465 17.89 -33.98 -4.16
N HIS A 466 17.50 -33.46 -5.33
CA HIS A 466 17.68 -34.17 -6.60
C HIS A 466 19.12 -34.13 -7.12
N LYS A 467 19.75 -32.95 -7.10
CA LYS A 467 21.10 -32.72 -7.63
C LYS A 467 21.85 -31.72 -6.75
N LEU A 468 23.14 -31.97 -6.54
CA LEU A 468 24.05 -31.07 -5.84
C LEU A 468 25.22 -30.66 -6.74
N PRO A 469 25.77 -29.45 -6.56
CA PRO A 469 27.04 -29.06 -7.16
C PRO A 469 28.18 -30.03 -6.81
N LYS A 470 29.15 -30.17 -7.73
CA LYS A 470 30.28 -31.09 -7.56
C LYS A 470 31.04 -30.80 -6.26
N GLY A 471 31.17 -31.84 -5.43
CA GLY A 471 31.87 -31.80 -4.14
C GLY A 471 31.13 -31.07 -3.02
N LEU A 472 29.83 -30.77 -3.18
CA LEU A 472 28.97 -30.44 -2.05
C LEU A 472 28.39 -31.73 -1.45
N VAL A 473 28.46 -31.87 -0.13
CA VAL A 473 27.87 -33.02 0.59
C VAL A 473 26.45 -32.65 1.01
N ALA A 474 25.50 -33.54 0.74
CA ALA A 474 24.13 -33.37 1.21
C ALA A 474 24.08 -33.39 2.74
N GLN A 475 23.63 -32.29 3.34
CA GLN A 475 23.45 -32.16 4.78
C GLN A 475 22.05 -31.64 5.07
N PRO A 476 21.01 -32.48 4.97
CA PRO A 476 19.64 -32.04 5.28
C PRO A 476 19.53 -31.62 6.75
N TYR A 477 18.77 -30.56 7.01
CA TYR A 477 18.53 -30.07 8.37
C TYR A 477 17.12 -29.48 8.52
N ARG A 478 16.60 -29.56 9.75
CA ARG A 478 15.40 -28.84 10.19
C ARG A 478 15.78 -27.42 10.58
N LEU A 479 14.86 -26.51 10.38
CA LEU A 479 15.07 -25.08 10.55
C LEU A 479 13.83 -24.44 11.15
N VAL A 480 14.03 -23.55 12.12
CA VAL A 480 13.06 -22.55 12.55
C VAL A 480 13.65 -21.17 12.27
N LEU A 481 12.89 -20.33 11.56
CA LEU A 481 13.25 -18.97 11.16
C LEU A 481 12.29 -17.95 11.76
N GLY A 482 12.85 -16.85 12.23
CA GLY A 482 12.13 -15.59 12.38
C GLY A 482 12.15 -14.81 11.06
N PRO A 483 10.99 -14.32 10.57
CA PRO A 483 10.87 -13.76 9.21
C PRO A 483 11.53 -12.39 9.01
N GLY A 484 11.69 -11.60 10.08
CA GLY A 484 12.06 -10.19 9.96
C GLY A 484 11.09 -9.42 9.05
N ALA A 485 11.59 -8.35 8.43
CA ALA A 485 10.85 -7.59 7.42
C ALA A 485 11.01 -8.17 5.99
N LEU A 486 11.89 -9.16 5.81
CA LEU A 486 12.24 -9.67 4.48
C LEU A 486 11.29 -10.75 3.98
N ILE A 487 10.88 -11.67 4.87
CA ILE A 487 9.96 -12.75 4.53
C ILE A 487 8.55 -12.30 4.89
N SER A 488 7.68 -12.13 3.89
CA SER A 488 6.27 -11.80 4.13
C SER A 488 5.56 -12.89 4.92
N ASP A 489 4.66 -12.48 5.82
CA ASP A 489 3.83 -13.37 6.60
C ASP A 489 2.88 -14.24 5.76
N THR A 490 2.43 -13.72 4.61
CA THR A 490 1.40 -14.36 3.78
C THR A 490 1.95 -15.08 2.55
N ALA A 491 3.22 -14.83 2.19
CA ALA A 491 3.79 -15.37 0.96
C ALA A 491 4.23 -16.84 1.10
N ILE A 492 4.00 -17.65 0.06
CA ILE A 492 4.60 -18.99 -0.02
C ILE A 492 6.06 -18.88 -0.47
N VAL A 493 6.97 -19.53 0.26
CA VAL A 493 8.41 -19.39 0.07
C VAL A 493 9.10 -20.74 0.21
N ALA A 494 10.12 -21.00 -0.60
CA ALA A 494 11.04 -22.12 -0.40
C ALA A 494 12.50 -21.65 -0.41
N ILE A 495 13.37 -22.29 0.37
CA ILE A 495 14.79 -21.91 0.51
C ILE A 495 15.75 -23.10 0.44
N GLY A 496 17.02 -22.81 0.17
CA GLY A 496 18.11 -23.78 0.07
C GLY A 496 18.17 -24.46 -1.31
N GLN A 497 19.03 -25.47 -1.46
CA GLN A 497 19.12 -26.24 -2.73
C GLN A 497 17.85 -27.04 -2.98
N SER A 498 17.19 -27.47 -1.92
CA SER A 498 15.95 -28.22 -2.00
C SER A 498 14.77 -27.39 -2.52
N ARG A 499 14.87 -26.04 -2.52
CA ARG A 499 13.77 -25.13 -2.86
C ARG A 499 13.12 -25.37 -4.21
N HIS A 500 13.88 -25.87 -5.18
CA HIS A 500 13.38 -26.06 -6.53
C HIS A 500 12.55 -27.33 -6.69
N LEU A 501 12.82 -28.38 -5.91
CA LEU A 501 12.22 -29.70 -6.12
C LEU A 501 11.97 -30.39 -4.78
N GLY A 502 10.75 -30.26 -4.27
CA GLY A 502 10.18 -31.12 -3.23
C GLY A 502 10.71 -30.91 -1.81
N GLY A 503 11.47 -29.86 -1.54
CA GLY A 503 11.85 -29.50 -0.17
C GLY A 503 12.18 -28.03 0.02
N GLY A 504 12.58 -27.68 1.24
CA GLY A 504 12.89 -26.32 1.63
C GLY A 504 11.68 -25.37 1.68
N LEU A 505 10.46 -25.87 1.47
CA LEU A 505 9.22 -25.09 1.58
C LEU A 505 9.08 -24.62 3.03
N LEU A 506 8.95 -23.31 3.21
CA LEU A 506 8.69 -22.69 4.50
C LEU A 506 7.18 -22.74 4.77
N CYS A 507 6.83 -23.31 5.91
CA CYS A 507 5.47 -23.35 6.42
C CYS A 507 5.39 -22.51 7.69
N PRO A 508 4.41 -21.60 7.78
CA PRO A 508 4.28 -20.74 8.93
C PRO A 508 3.66 -21.49 10.10
N PHE A 509 3.97 -21.05 11.30
CA PHE A 509 3.26 -21.38 12.52
C PHE A 509 3.30 -20.17 13.45
N ASP A 510 2.18 -19.93 14.12
CA ASP A 510 2.00 -18.75 14.95
C ASP A 510 2.19 -19.11 16.43
N VAL A 511 2.94 -18.28 17.15
CA VAL A 511 3.19 -18.42 18.59
C VAL A 511 2.90 -17.09 19.29
N PRO A 512 2.48 -17.09 20.57
CA PRO A 512 2.34 -15.84 21.32
C PRO A 512 3.64 -15.02 21.33
N HIS A 513 3.55 -13.68 21.34
CA HIS A 513 4.73 -12.80 21.33
C HIS A 513 5.76 -13.15 22.42
N ASP A 514 5.31 -13.40 23.65
CA ASP A 514 6.19 -13.77 24.77
C ASP A 514 6.92 -15.10 24.53
N ALA A 515 6.26 -16.05 23.85
CA ALA A 515 6.86 -17.32 23.49
C ALA A 515 7.91 -17.14 22.38
N ALA A 516 7.66 -16.30 21.38
CA ALA A 516 8.66 -15.96 20.37
C ALA A 516 9.90 -15.29 20.98
N ALA A 517 9.69 -14.36 21.92
CA ALA A 517 10.76 -13.72 22.67
C ALA A 517 11.58 -14.74 23.50
N ALA A 518 10.90 -15.68 24.16
CA ALA A 518 11.55 -16.78 24.89
C ALA A 518 12.34 -17.73 23.97
N MET A 519 11.94 -17.89 22.71
CA MET A 519 12.68 -18.61 21.67
C MET A 519 13.86 -17.80 21.11
N GLY A 520 14.07 -16.58 21.59
CA GLY A 520 15.17 -15.70 21.20
C GLY A 520 14.88 -14.81 19.98
N TYR A 521 13.64 -14.81 19.47
CA TYR A 521 13.26 -13.91 18.38
C TYR A 521 13.10 -12.49 18.90
N ARG A 522 13.69 -11.53 18.18
CA ARG A 522 13.57 -10.10 18.46
C ARG A 522 12.89 -9.47 17.26
N SER A 523 11.63 -9.06 17.44
CA SER A 523 10.82 -8.33 16.45
C SER A 523 11.45 -7.00 16.09
#